data_AF-A0A0N1HZX4-F1
#
_entry.id   AF-A0A0N1HZX4-F1
#
_cell.length_a   1.000
_cell.length_b   1.000
_cell.length_c   1.000
_cell.angle_alpha   90.00
_cell.angle_beta   90.00
_cell.angle_gamma   90.00
#
_symmetry.space_group_name_H-M   'P 1'
#
loop_
_entity.id
_entity.type
_entity.pdbx_description
1 polymer ?
#
loop_
_entity_poly.entity_id
_entity_poly.type
_entity_poly.pdbx_seq_one_letter_code
_entity_poly.pdbx_strand_id
1 'polypeptide(L)'
;MFTDIESSTALWAALPQRMPEAVATHHRVIRSCLKRHRCYEVKTIGDSFMIACKDVSSAVQLAAEIQTRLLACDWGTEEID
;
A
#
# COMPACT_ATOMS: atom_id res chain seq x y z
N MET A 1 -3.74 9.19 8.31
CA MET A 1 -4.28 8.30 7.26
C MET A 1 -3.91 6.88 7.63
N PHE A 2 -4.84 5.94 7.46
CA PHE A 2 -4.58 4.51 7.65
C PHE A 2 -4.83 3.79 6.33
N THR A 3 -4.06 2.74 6.07
CA THR A 3 -4.25 1.86 4.92
C THR A 3 -4.16 0.41 5.38
N ASP A 4 -4.82 -0.48 4.65
CA ASP A 4 -4.77 -1.93 4.85
C ASP A 4 -5.06 -2.61 3.50
N ILE A 5 -4.58 -3.83 3.28
CA ILE A 5 -4.99 -4.61 2.11
C ILE A 5 -6.32 -5.29 2.45
N GLU A 6 -7.34 -5.04 1.63
CA GLU A 6 -8.64 -5.67 1.81
C GLU A 6 -8.51 -7.20 1.69
N SER A 7 -9.20 -7.92 2.58
CA SER A 7 -9.22 -9.38 2.59
C SER A 7 -7.82 -10.04 2.64
N SER A 8 -6.81 -9.37 3.18
CA SER A 8 -5.42 -9.87 3.21
C SER A 8 -5.31 -11.27 3.79
N THR A 9 -6.06 -11.60 4.85
CA THR A 9 -6.08 -12.95 5.45
C THR A 9 -6.56 -14.02 4.47
N ALA A 10 -7.59 -13.73 3.67
CA ALA A 10 -8.10 -14.65 2.66
C ALA A 10 -7.11 -14.81 1.50
N LEU A 11 -6.50 -13.71 1.05
CA LEU A 11 -5.45 -13.73 0.02
C LEU A 11 -4.21 -14.51 0.48
N TRP A 12 -3.82 -14.40 1.75
CA TRP A 12 -2.75 -15.21 2.34
C TRP A 12 -3.09 -16.70 2.38
N ALA A 13 -4.35 -17.06 2.62
CA ALA A 13 -4.79 -18.45 2.59
C ALA A 13 -4.85 -19.02 1.16
N ALA A 14 -5.30 -18.22 0.20
CA ALA A 14 -5.46 -18.64 -1.20
C ALA A 14 -4.13 -18.66 -1.97
N LEU A 15 -3.28 -17.64 -1.76
CA LEU A 15 -2.06 -17.39 -2.53
C LEU A 15 -0.81 -17.23 -1.63
N PRO A 16 -0.52 -18.19 -0.73
CA PRO A 16 0.55 -18.04 0.26
C PRO A 16 1.94 -17.85 -0.34
N GLN A 17 2.19 -18.37 -1.54
CA GLN A 17 3.48 -18.23 -2.22
C GLN A 17 3.69 -16.83 -2.84
N ARG A 18 2.60 -16.09 -3.10
CA ARG A 18 2.63 -14.83 -3.85
C ARG A 18 2.50 -13.61 -2.97
N MET A 19 1.73 -13.74 -1.89
CA MET A 19 1.51 -12.65 -0.95
C MET A 19 2.79 -12.02 -0.37
N PRO A 20 3.91 -12.74 -0.11
CA PRO A 20 5.14 -12.09 0.33
C PRO A 20 5.66 -11.03 -0.66
N GLU A 21 5.64 -11.34 -1.96
CA GLU A 21 6.08 -10.42 -3.00
C GLU A 21 5.05 -9.30 -3.22
N ALA A 22 3.75 -9.63 -3.22
CA ALA A 22 2.69 -8.63 -3.33
C ALA A 22 2.76 -7.60 -2.19
N VAL A 23 2.88 -8.05 -0.93
CA VAL A 23 3.02 -7.15 0.22
C VAL A 23 4.32 -6.33 0.14
N ALA A 24 5.42 -6.92 -0.32
CA ALA A 24 6.66 -6.18 -0.53
C ALA A 24 6.53 -5.08 -1.61
N THR A 25 5.80 -5.35 -2.70
CA THR A 25 5.48 -4.37 -3.74
C THR A 25 4.56 -3.28 -3.21
N HIS A 26 3.50 -3.64 -2.50
CA HIS A 26 2.60 -2.73 -1.79
C HIS A 26 3.39 -1.77 -0.88
N HIS A 27 4.28 -2.29 -0.03
CA HIS A 27 5.12 -1.48 0.86
C HIS A 27 6.01 -0.50 0.09
N ARG A 28 6.60 -0.96 -1.03
CA ARG A 28 7.48 -0.15 -1.87
C ARG A 28 6.74 1.01 -2.52
N VAL A 29 5.54 0.75 -3.04
CA VAL A 29 4.68 1.78 -3.65
C VAL A 29 4.32 2.84 -2.62
N ILE A 30 3.78 2.43 -1.46
CA ILE A 30 3.39 3.37 -0.40
C ILE A 30 4.59 4.21 0.05
N ARG A 31 5.73 3.59 0.37
CA ARG A 31 6.92 4.32 0.82
C ARG A 31 7.48 5.27 -0.24
N SER A 32 7.35 4.92 -1.53
CA SER A 32 7.70 5.82 -2.62
C SER A 32 6.77 7.04 -2.67
N CYS A 33 5.47 6.85 -2.50
CA CYS A 33 4.51 7.96 -2.46
C CYS A 33 4.72 8.84 -1.22
N LEU A 34 5.00 8.25 -0.06
CA LEU A 34 5.32 9.00 1.17
C LEU A 34 6.48 9.98 0.98
N LYS A 35 7.57 9.54 0.35
CA LYS A 35 8.73 10.39 0.05
C LYS A 35 8.36 11.57 -0.85
N ARG A 36 7.51 11.34 -1.86
CA ARG A 36 7.08 12.37 -2.82
C ARG A 36 6.18 13.42 -2.16
N HIS A 37 5.24 12.99 -1.32
CA HIS A 37 4.30 13.87 -0.61
C HIS A 37 4.84 14.43 0.72
N ARG A 38 6.07 14.07 1.10
CA ARG A 38 6.71 14.46 2.38
C ARG A 38 5.85 14.10 3.60
N CYS A 39 5.11 12.99 3.51
CA CYS A 39 4.39 12.40 4.63
C CYS A 39 5.29 11.41 5.39
N TYR A 40 4.90 11.11 6.62
CA TYR A 40 5.68 10.32 7.57
C TYR A 40 5.00 8.99 7.88
N GLU A 41 5.73 7.87 7.70
CA GLU A 41 5.33 6.54 8.18
C GLU A 41 5.49 6.51 9.71
N VAL A 42 4.37 6.46 10.43
CA VAL A 42 4.38 6.36 11.91
C VAL A 42 4.74 4.95 12.32
N LYS A 43 4.05 3.96 11.75
CA LYS A 43 4.29 2.53 11.96
C LYS A 43 3.62 1.70 10.88
N THR A 44 4.10 0.47 10.77
CA THR A 44 3.55 -0.57 9.89
C THR A 44 3.31 -1.82 10.72
N ILE A 45 2.14 -2.45 10.58
CA ILE A 45 1.75 -3.68 11.28
C ILE A 45 1.18 -4.64 10.23
N GLY A 46 1.91 -5.71 9.92
CA GLY A 46 1.56 -6.56 8.78
C GLY A 46 1.61 -5.75 7.48
N ASP A 47 0.48 -5.71 6.76
CA ASP A 47 0.26 -4.90 5.57
C ASP A 47 -0.38 -3.53 5.84
N SER A 48 -0.76 -3.23 7.09
CA SER A 48 -1.38 -1.94 7.43
C SER A 48 -0.35 -0.84 7.68
N PHE A 49 -0.59 0.37 7.16
CA PHE A 49 0.23 1.56 7.44
C PHE A 49 -0.53 2.60 8.27
N MET A 50 0.15 3.20 9.23
CA MET A 50 -0.26 4.44 9.87
C MET A 50 0.63 5.59 9.37
N ILE A 51 0.01 6.59 8.75
CA ILE A 51 0.72 7.69 8.08
C ILE A 51 0.26 9.04 8.63
N ALA A 52 1.22 9.90 8.95
CA ALA A 52 1.02 11.29 9.33
C ALA A 52 1.41 12.23 8.17
N CYS A 53 0.54 13.17 7.84
CA CYS A 53 0.81 14.23 6.86
C CYS A 53 0.66 15.59 7.54
N LYS A 54 1.42 16.59 7.09
CA LYS A 54 1.43 17.94 7.69
C LYS A 54 0.15 18.73 7.38
N ASP A 55 -0.50 18.42 6.26
CA ASP A 55 -1.71 19.06 5.81
C ASP A 55 -2.66 18.04 5.15
N VAL A 56 -3.94 18.39 5.08
CA VAL A 56 -5.01 17.53 4.58
C VAL A 56 -4.88 17.30 3.07
N SER A 57 -4.44 18.30 2.31
CA SER A 57 -4.28 18.19 0.85
C SER A 57 -3.25 17.13 0.50
N SER A 58 -2.10 17.12 1.16
CA SER A 58 -1.06 16.11 1.01
C SER A 58 -1.57 14.71 1.34
N ALA A 59 -2.41 14.56 2.38
CA ALA A 59 -2.99 13.26 2.73
C ALA A 59 -3.95 12.73 1.64
N VAL A 60 -4.80 13.60 1.09
CA VAL A 60 -5.75 13.23 0.03
C VAL A 60 -5.02 12.92 -1.28
N GLN A 61 -4.05 13.74 -1.67
CA GLN A 61 -3.23 13.50 -2.87
C GLN A 61 -2.40 12.22 -2.75
N LEU A 62 -1.84 11.95 -1.57
CA LEU A 62 -1.16 10.71 -1.26
C LEU A 62 -2.07 9.50 -1.44
N ALA A 63 -3.29 9.54 -0.89
CA ALA A 63 -4.24 8.43 -1.01
C ALA A 63 -4.59 8.14 -2.48
N ALA A 64 -4.88 9.19 -3.26
CA ALA A 64 -5.17 9.06 -4.69
C ALA A 64 -3.98 8.51 -5.48
N GLU A 65 -2.75 8.99 -5.20
CA GLU A 65 -1.56 8.50 -5.88
C GLU A 65 -1.24 7.04 -5.51
N ILE A 66 -1.43 6.63 -4.24
CA ILE A 66 -1.27 5.23 -3.83
C ILE A 66 -2.18 4.34 -4.67
N GLN A 67 -3.48 4.64 -4.74
CA GLN A 67 -4.44 3.85 -5.51
C GLN A 67 -4.08 3.81 -7.01
N THR A 68 -3.73 4.95 -7.58
CA THR A 68 -3.33 5.03 -9.01
C THR A 68 -2.09 4.18 -9.29
N ARG A 69 -1.11 4.17 -8.37
CA ARG A 69 0.12 3.40 -8.56
C ARG A 69 -0.04 1.92 -8.30
N LEU A 70 -0.88 1.52 -7.34
CA LEU A 70 -1.21 0.11 -7.11
C LEU A 70 -1.98 -0.48 -8.30
N LEU A 71 -2.91 0.29 -8.90
CA LEU A 71 -3.62 -0.10 -10.12
C LEU A 71 -2.67 -0.27 -11.32
N ALA A 72 -1.66 0.59 -11.43
CA ALA A 72 -0.68 0.53 -12.51
C ALA A 72 0.48 -0.46 -12.25
N CYS A 73 0.51 -1.12 -11.10
CA CYS A 73 1.55 -2.10 -10.80
C CYS A 73 1.31 -3.38 -11.60
N ASP A 74 2.38 -3.89 -12.20
CA ASP A 74 2.39 -5.25 -12.71
C ASP A 74 2.58 -6.20 -11.51
N TRP A 75 1.50 -6.88 -11.13
CA TRP A 75 1.47 -7.88 -10.06
C TRP A 75 1.95 -9.26 -10.52
N GLY A 76 2.27 -9.42 -11.81
CA GLY A 76 2.62 -10.70 -12.41
C GLY A 76 1.47 -11.71 -12.40
N THR A 77 0.23 -11.25 -12.22
CA THR A 77 -1.01 -12.06 -12.25
C THR A 77 -2.28 -11.23 -12.17
N GLU A 78 -3.38 -11.89 -12.54
CA GLU A 78 -4.75 -11.45 -12.34
C GLU A 78 -5.40 -12.08 -11.08
N GLU A 79 -4.72 -12.97 -10.35
CA GLU A 79 -5.27 -13.62 -9.14
C GLU A 79 -5.28 -12.71 -7.90
N ILE A 80 -4.54 -11.61 -7.93
CA ILE A 80 -4.38 -10.65 -6.82
C ILE A 80 -5.16 -9.35 -7.10
N ASP A 81 -5.91 -9.29 -8.20
CA ASP A 81 -6.74 -8.14 -8.58
C ASP A 81 -8.08 -8.09 -7.82
#